data_AF-A0A7I4Z097-F1
#
_entry.id   AF-A0A7I4Z097-F1
#
_cell.length_a   1.000
_cell.length_b   1.000
_cell.length_c   1.000
_cell.angle_alpha   90.00
_cell.angle_beta   90.00
_cell.angle_gamma   90.00
#
_symmetry.space_group_name_H-M   'P 1'
#
loop_
_entity.id
_entity.type
_entity.pdbx_description
1 polymer ?
#
loop_
_entity_poly.entity_id
_entity_poly.type
_entity_poly.pdbx_seq_one_letter_code
_entity_poly.pdbx_strand_id
1 'polypeptide(L)'
;MLRALTCTQRLFQSVWKRTLASIPPIEAQEVAEEAKIAADPEENGLGASDPIAVKETYSADAIARLKLNEYPFYVEREWWKKGKRTCFWATWRQLRDIKRREHIAEIGGHRTRLKAIKENSILPQAIRDAAADELLNLPKTAHPRRVLNMCMFTARQRGKIKPYRINRHIFRRLADHSKLSGVQRAMW
;
A
#
# COMPACT_ATOMS: atom_id res chain seq x y z
N MET A 1 -51.32 -24.79 47.73
CA MET A 1 -50.06 -24.51 48.45
C MET A 1 -48.97 -25.34 47.82
N LEU A 2 -47.89 -24.74 47.32
CA LEU A 2 -46.53 -25.27 47.40
C LEU A 2 -45.56 -24.20 46.86
N ARG A 3 -44.63 -23.82 47.74
CA ARG A 3 -43.66 -22.75 47.61
C ARG A 3 -42.35 -23.28 46.99
N ALA A 4 -41.69 -22.35 46.33
CA ALA A 4 -40.27 -22.24 45.99
C ALA A 4 -39.27 -23.14 46.75
N LEU A 5 -38.28 -23.63 46.00
CA LEU A 5 -36.91 -23.76 46.46
C LEU A 5 -35.95 -23.11 45.45
N THR A 6 -34.90 -22.56 46.03
CA THR A 6 -34.04 -21.48 45.57
C THR A 6 -32.78 -21.95 44.86
N CYS A 7 -32.27 -21.06 44.01
CA CYS A 7 -30.86 -20.67 43.90
C CYS A 7 -29.82 -21.74 43.53
N THR A 8 -29.16 -21.56 42.38
CA THR A 8 -27.69 -21.55 42.33
C THR A 8 -27.18 -20.89 41.04
N GLN A 9 -26.35 -19.87 41.24
CA GLN A 9 -25.16 -19.49 40.47
C GLN A 9 -25.33 -18.93 39.03
N ARG A 10 -25.42 -17.59 38.98
CA ARG A 10 -24.98 -16.77 37.84
C ARG A 10 -23.45 -16.75 37.79
N LEU A 11 -22.86 -17.29 36.72
CA LEU A 11 -21.51 -16.94 36.31
C LEU A 11 -21.57 -15.68 35.44
N PHE A 12 -20.89 -14.64 35.92
CA PHE A 12 -20.53 -13.43 35.20
C PHE A 12 -19.64 -13.80 34.01
N GLN A 13 -20.09 -13.55 32.79
CA GLN A 13 -19.17 -13.24 31.69
C GLN A 13 -19.70 -12.03 30.91
N SER A 14 -18.77 -11.12 30.70
CA SER A 14 -18.90 -9.77 30.21
C SER A 14 -19.56 -9.67 28.84
N VAL A 15 -20.56 -8.79 28.77
CA VAL A 15 -21.22 -8.32 27.55
C VAL A 15 -20.25 -7.47 26.73
N TRP A 16 -19.84 -7.97 25.56
CA TRP A 16 -19.40 -7.12 24.46
C TRP A 16 -20.47 -7.18 23.36
N LYS A 17 -21.43 -6.26 23.43
CA LYS A 17 -22.29 -5.94 22.28
C LYS A 17 -21.48 -5.10 21.30
N ARG A 18 -21.16 -5.67 20.14
CA ARG A 18 -21.01 -4.88 18.91
C ARG A 18 -21.94 -5.47 17.86
N THR A 19 -22.97 -4.70 17.58
CA THR A 19 -23.94 -4.84 16.51
C THR A 19 -23.23 -5.01 15.17
N LEU A 20 -23.52 -6.13 14.49
CA LEU A 20 -23.28 -6.31 13.07
C LEU A 20 -24.27 -5.41 12.32
N ALA A 21 -23.76 -4.40 11.63
CA ALA A 21 -24.54 -3.66 10.65
C ALA A 21 -24.70 -4.55 9.40
N SER A 22 -25.96 -4.81 9.06
CA SER A 22 -26.44 -5.51 7.88
C SER A 22 -26.01 -4.79 6.60
N ILE A 23 -25.32 -5.51 5.71
CA ILE A 23 -25.19 -5.14 4.31
C ILE A 23 -26.44 -5.67 3.60
N PRO A 24 -27.22 -4.86 2.86
CA PRO A 24 -28.39 -5.35 2.13
C PRO A 24 -27.99 -6.18 0.90
N PRO A 25 -28.82 -7.15 0.47
CA PRO A 25 -28.54 -8.00 -0.68
C PRO A 25 -28.84 -7.28 -1.99
N ILE A 26 -28.03 -7.50 -3.03
CA ILE A 26 -28.32 -7.06 -4.40
C ILE A 26 -29.16 -8.15 -5.06
N GLU A 27 -30.32 -7.75 -5.58
CA GLU A 27 -31.34 -8.60 -6.19
C GLU A 27 -30.84 -9.29 -7.47
N ALA A 28 -31.12 -10.58 -7.56
CA ALA A 28 -30.99 -11.39 -8.75
C ALA A 28 -32.20 -11.18 -9.67
N GLN A 29 -31.97 -11.04 -10.97
CA GLN A 29 -32.97 -11.33 -11.99
C GLN A 29 -32.48 -12.48 -12.84
N GLU A 30 -33.24 -13.57 -12.78
CA GLU A 30 -33.13 -14.78 -13.57
C GLU A 30 -33.76 -14.56 -14.94
N VAL A 31 -33.05 -14.94 -16.01
CA VAL A 31 -33.68 -15.52 -17.20
C VAL A 31 -32.76 -16.67 -17.65
N ALA A 32 -33.17 -17.88 -17.29
CA ALA A 32 -32.65 -19.11 -17.89
C ALA A 32 -33.43 -19.38 -19.18
N GLU A 33 -32.72 -19.57 -20.28
CA GLU A 33 -33.18 -20.44 -21.37
C GLU A 33 -32.19 -21.60 -21.47
N GLU A 34 -32.72 -22.79 -21.25
CA GLU A 34 -32.03 -24.07 -21.22
C GLU A 34 -31.72 -24.55 -22.65
N ALA A 35 -30.57 -25.19 -22.84
CA ALA A 35 -30.54 -26.56 -23.41
C ALA A 35 -29.13 -27.20 -23.38
N LYS A 36 -29.01 -28.22 -22.51
CA LYS A 36 -28.48 -29.61 -22.74
C LYS A 36 -27.03 -29.82 -23.19
N ILE A 37 -26.21 -30.78 -22.73
CA ILE A 37 -26.18 -31.87 -21.72
C ILE A 37 -24.69 -32.27 -21.65
N ALA A 38 -24.12 -32.45 -20.44
CA ALA A 38 -23.26 -33.59 -20.06
C ALA A 38 -22.86 -33.43 -18.58
N ALA A 39 -23.01 -34.50 -17.82
CA ALA A 39 -22.98 -34.52 -16.37
C ALA A 39 -21.57 -34.41 -15.77
N ASP A 40 -21.39 -33.50 -14.80
CA ASP A 40 -20.27 -33.50 -13.86
C ASP A 40 -20.79 -33.92 -12.47
N PRO A 41 -20.15 -34.86 -11.76
CA PRO A 41 -20.48 -35.16 -10.38
C PRO A 41 -19.84 -34.11 -9.44
N GLU A 42 -20.65 -33.63 -8.51
CA GLU A 42 -20.24 -32.79 -7.39
C GLU A 42 -19.13 -33.46 -6.55
N GLU A 43 -18.13 -32.67 -6.12
CA GLU A 43 -17.94 -32.42 -4.69
C GLU A 43 -16.84 -31.37 -4.42
N ASN A 44 -17.23 -30.38 -3.60
CA ASN A 44 -16.44 -29.77 -2.52
C ASN A 44 -15.29 -28.82 -2.88
N GLY A 45 -15.59 -27.52 -2.80
CA GLY A 45 -14.59 -26.45 -2.76
C GLY A 45 -13.84 -26.40 -1.45
N LEU A 46 -12.55 -26.03 -1.51
CA LEU A 46 -11.72 -25.63 -0.35
C LEU A 46 -10.49 -24.85 -0.85
N GLY A 47 -10.42 -23.56 -0.52
CA GLY A 47 -9.19 -22.81 -0.25
C GLY A 47 -8.24 -22.53 -1.43
N ALA A 48 -7.81 -21.27 -1.55
CA ALA A 48 -6.54 -20.95 -2.23
C ALA A 48 -5.42 -21.70 -1.48
N SER A 49 -5.06 -22.88 -1.98
CA SER A 49 -3.92 -23.62 -1.49
C SER A 49 -2.66 -22.83 -1.83
N ASP A 50 -1.80 -22.63 -0.83
CA ASP A 50 -0.43 -22.21 -1.10
C ASP A 50 0.15 -23.14 -2.17
N PRO A 51 0.84 -22.63 -3.20
CA PRO A 51 1.23 -23.44 -4.34
C PRO A 51 2.05 -24.64 -3.85
N ILE A 52 1.50 -25.84 -4.02
CA ILE A 52 2.19 -27.10 -3.75
C ILE A 52 3.45 -27.07 -4.61
N ALA A 53 4.61 -27.09 -3.97
CA ALA A 53 5.89 -27.07 -4.68
C ALA A 53 6.08 -28.39 -5.43
N VAL A 54 5.61 -28.44 -6.68
CA VAL A 54 5.83 -29.56 -7.59
C VAL A 54 7.30 -29.52 -8.03
N LYS A 55 8.04 -30.59 -7.74
CA LYS A 55 9.41 -30.78 -8.26
C LYS A 55 9.31 -31.34 -9.67
N GLU A 56 9.58 -30.52 -10.66
CA GLU A 56 9.67 -30.95 -12.05
C GLU A 56 11.09 -31.49 -12.34
N THR A 57 11.18 -32.54 -13.17
CA THR A 57 12.44 -33.03 -13.70
C THR A 57 12.96 -32.09 -14.80
N TYR A 58 14.27 -32.11 -15.06
CA TYR A 58 14.85 -31.27 -16.10
C TYR A 58 14.33 -31.70 -17.48
N SER A 59 13.44 -30.90 -18.09
CA SER A 59 12.89 -31.14 -19.43
C SER A 59 12.91 -29.86 -20.26
N ALA A 60 13.10 -30.00 -21.58
CA ALA A 60 13.11 -28.84 -22.49
C ALA A 60 11.77 -28.08 -22.45
N ASP A 61 10.66 -28.82 -22.34
CA ASP A 61 9.31 -28.27 -22.27
C ASP A 61 9.08 -27.45 -21.00
N ALA A 62 9.61 -27.89 -19.85
CA ALA A 62 9.53 -27.15 -18.60
C ALA A 62 10.35 -25.84 -18.65
N ILE A 63 11.53 -25.88 -19.28
CA ILE A 63 12.41 -24.72 -19.42
C ILE A 63 11.78 -23.66 -20.34
N ALA A 64 11.13 -24.09 -21.43
CA ALA A 64 10.37 -23.22 -22.32
C ALA A 64 9.13 -22.61 -21.62
N ARG A 65 8.35 -23.43 -20.89
CA ARG A 65 7.18 -22.99 -20.11
C ARG A 65 7.54 -21.95 -19.05
N LEU A 66 8.66 -22.15 -18.35
CA LEU A 66 9.17 -21.24 -17.32
C LEU A 66 9.96 -20.05 -17.90
N LYS A 67 10.09 -19.96 -19.22
CA LYS A 67 10.82 -18.89 -19.95
C LYS A 67 12.28 -18.74 -19.52
N LEU A 68 12.93 -19.85 -19.17
CA LEU A 68 14.33 -19.88 -18.71
C LEU A 68 15.35 -19.81 -19.88
N ASN A 69 14.90 -20.04 -21.10
CA ASN A 69 15.73 -20.00 -22.32
C ASN A 69 15.85 -18.59 -22.95
N GLU A 70 15.06 -17.63 -22.49
CA GLU A 70 15.02 -16.26 -23.03
C GLU A 70 15.72 -15.29 -22.05
N TYR A 71 16.35 -14.23 -22.57
CA TYR A 71 16.92 -13.19 -21.71
C TYR A 71 15.79 -12.30 -21.13
N PRO A 72 15.81 -11.98 -19.82
CA PRO A 72 16.79 -12.38 -18.81
C PRO A 72 16.62 -13.85 -18.36
N PHE A 73 17.72 -14.60 -18.32
CA PHE A 73 17.78 -16.05 -18.01
C PHE A 73 17.39 -16.42 -16.56
N TYR A 74 16.70 -15.53 -15.83
CA TYR A 74 16.21 -15.74 -14.48
C TYR A 74 14.75 -15.34 -14.39
N VAL A 75 13.97 -16.09 -13.61
CA VAL A 75 12.56 -15.77 -13.36
C VAL A 75 12.50 -14.48 -12.52
N GLU A 76 12.15 -13.37 -13.15
CA GLU A 76 11.78 -12.12 -12.47
C GLU A 76 10.50 -12.33 -11.67
N ARG A 77 10.64 -12.84 -10.46
CA ARG A 77 9.52 -12.93 -9.53
C ARG A 77 9.13 -11.51 -9.13
N GLU A 78 7.96 -11.03 -9.57
CA GLU A 78 7.48 -9.67 -9.30
C GLU A 78 7.50 -9.29 -7.80
N TRP A 79 7.34 -10.30 -6.92
CA TRP A 79 7.43 -10.10 -5.49
C TRP A 79 8.82 -9.66 -5.00
N TRP A 80 9.89 -9.79 -5.79
CA TRP A 80 11.25 -9.32 -5.48
C TRP A 80 11.37 -7.81 -5.66
N LYS A 81 10.57 -7.22 -6.56
CA LYS A 81 10.46 -5.75 -6.73
C LYS A 81 9.62 -5.12 -5.62
N LYS A 82 8.69 -5.87 -5.02
CA LYS A 82 7.72 -5.41 -4.00
C LYS A 82 7.97 -5.97 -2.58
N GLY A 83 8.96 -6.83 -2.40
CA GLY A 83 9.18 -7.64 -1.21
C GLY A 83 9.97 -6.92 -0.12
N LYS A 84 9.40 -6.81 1.09
CA LYS A 84 10.02 -6.22 2.29
C LYS A 84 11.08 -7.12 2.95
N ARG A 85 11.76 -8.01 2.21
CA ARG A 85 12.64 -9.02 2.85
C ARG A 85 14.06 -8.57 3.14
N THR A 86 14.45 -7.36 2.74
CA THR A 86 15.69 -6.73 3.21
C THR A 86 15.46 -5.24 3.39
N CYS A 87 15.99 -4.69 4.48
CA CYS A 87 15.97 -3.27 4.80
C CYS A 87 16.80 -2.46 3.80
N PHE A 88 16.33 -2.29 2.55
CA PHE A 88 16.91 -1.34 1.59
C PHE A 88 16.88 0.11 2.12
N TRP A 89 15.98 0.37 3.07
CA TRP A 89 15.81 1.66 3.73
C TRP A 89 16.56 1.68 5.05
N ALA A 90 17.26 2.79 5.33
CA ALA A 90 18.03 2.95 6.55
C ALA A 90 17.14 2.96 7.82
N THR A 91 15.87 3.31 7.70
CA THR A 91 14.91 3.31 8.81
C THR A 91 13.48 3.12 8.30
N TRP A 92 12.58 2.53 9.10
CA TRP A 92 11.14 2.45 8.82
C TRP A 92 10.47 3.79 8.50
N ARG A 93 11.01 4.89 9.04
CA ARG A 93 10.57 6.25 8.75
C ARG A 93 10.78 6.63 7.28
N GLN A 94 11.90 6.18 6.69
CA GLN A 94 12.21 6.39 5.28
C GLN A 94 11.24 5.61 4.39
N LEU A 95 10.96 4.34 4.71
CA LEU A 95 9.94 3.55 4.01
C LEU A 95 8.57 4.25 4.03
N ARG A 96 8.16 4.79 5.19
CA ARG A 96 6.89 5.54 5.31
C ARG A 96 6.89 6.82 4.48
N ASP A 97 8.03 7.47 4.28
CA ASP A 97 8.15 8.69 3.46
C ASP A 97 8.06 8.36 1.97
N ILE A 98 8.66 7.25 1.56
CA ILE A 98 8.64 6.77 0.17
C ILE A 98 7.22 6.41 -0.24
N LYS A 99 6.52 5.63 0.58
CA LYS A 99 5.08 5.34 0.37
C LYS A 99 4.22 6.59 0.25
N ARG A 100 4.55 7.64 1.02
CA ARG A 100 3.87 8.94 0.91
C ARG A 100 4.14 9.60 -0.44
N ARG A 101 5.38 9.55 -0.94
CA ARG A 101 5.75 10.13 -2.25
C ARG A 101 5.13 9.38 -3.41
N GLU A 102 5.13 8.05 -3.37
CA GLU A 102 4.46 7.19 -4.36
C GLU A 102 2.98 7.56 -4.47
N HIS A 103 2.30 7.57 -3.33
CA HIS A 103 0.88 7.93 -3.27
C HIS A 103 0.59 9.38 -3.72
N ILE A 104 1.50 10.31 -3.45
CA ILE A 104 1.40 11.69 -3.95
C ILE A 104 1.63 11.75 -5.47
N ALA A 105 2.49 10.91 -6.03
CA ALA A 105 2.67 10.83 -7.47
C ALA A 105 1.38 10.35 -8.16
N GLU A 106 0.68 9.38 -7.56
CA GLU A 106 -0.61 8.87 -8.04
C GLU A 106 -1.73 9.92 -7.95
N ILE A 107 -1.94 10.52 -6.76
CA ILE A 107 -3.12 11.37 -6.47
C ILE A 107 -2.86 12.87 -6.72
N GLY A 108 -1.59 13.29 -6.84
CA GLY A 108 -1.19 14.70 -6.84
C GLY A 108 -1.90 15.55 -7.89
N GLY A 109 -2.12 15.00 -9.09
CA GLY A 109 -2.86 15.68 -10.15
C GLY A 109 -4.31 15.95 -9.77
N HIS A 110 -5.02 14.92 -9.31
CA HIS A 110 -6.42 15.02 -8.88
C HIS A 110 -6.59 16.02 -7.73
N ARG A 111 -5.74 15.94 -6.71
CA ARG A 111 -5.77 16.87 -5.57
C ARG A 111 -5.55 18.33 -6.01
N THR A 112 -4.66 18.57 -6.96
CA THR A 112 -4.38 19.92 -7.47
C THR A 112 -5.59 20.51 -8.18
N ARG A 113 -6.32 19.69 -8.96
CA ARG A 113 -7.56 20.09 -9.64
C ARG A 113 -8.65 20.48 -8.63
N LEU A 114 -8.90 19.64 -7.62
CA LEU A 114 -9.89 19.94 -6.57
C LEU A 114 -9.55 21.22 -5.81
N LYS A 115 -8.26 21.40 -5.48
CA LYS A 115 -7.82 22.62 -4.82
C LYS A 115 -8.03 23.86 -5.69
N ALA A 116 -7.78 23.77 -6.99
CA ALA A 116 -8.04 24.88 -7.91
C ALA A 116 -9.54 25.25 -7.90
N ILE A 117 -10.43 24.26 -8.03
CA ILE A 117 -11.89 24.47 -7.99
C ILE A 117 -12.33 25.15 -6.70
N LYS A 118 -11.85 24.67 -5.55
CA LYS A 118 -12.16 25.23 -4.24
C LYS A 118 -11.78 26.70 -4.09
N GLU A 119 -10.58 27.08 -4.55
CA GLU A 119 -10.03 28.43 -4.34
C GLU A 119 -10.50 29.44 -5.41
N ASN A 120 -11.29 29.02 -6.41
CA ASN A 120 -11.78 29.91 -7.46
C ASN A 120 -12.80 30.92 -6.91
N SER A 121 -12.76 32.16 -7.41
CA SER A 121 -13.73 33.21 -7.09
C SER A 121 -14.92 33.29 -8.07
N ILE A 122 -14.77 32.74 -9.28
CA ILE A 122 -15.75 32.86 -10.37
C ILE A 122 -16.86 31.79 -10.26
N LEU A 123 -16.53 30.62 -9.71
CA LEU A 123 -17.46 29.49 -9.65
C LEU A 123 -18.53 29.69 -8.57
N PRO A 124 -19.75 29.16 -8.78
CA PRO A 124 -20.79 29.20 -7.76
C PRO A 124 -20.39 28.42 -6.51
N GLN A 125 -20.91 28.85 -5.35
CA GLN A 125 -20.54 28.31 -4.04
C GLN A 125 -20.76 26.79 -3.94
N ALA A 126 -21.87 26.28 -4.47
CA ALA A 126 -22.21 24.86 -4.40
C ALA A 126 -21.13 23.93 -4.98
N ILE A 127 -20.49 24.32 -6.08
CA ILE A 127 -19.40 23.54 -6.71
C ILE A 127 -18.14 23.60 -5.84
N ARG A 128 -17.87 24.75 -5.22
CA ARG A 128 -16.71 24.93 -4.34
C ARG A 128 -16.84 24.10 -3.07
N ASP A 129 -18.04 24.02 -2.51
CA ASP A 129 -18.34 23.22 -1.33
C ASP A 129 -18.21 21.72 -1.64
N ALA A 130 -18.77 21.25 -2.76
CA ALA A 130 -18.60 19.86 -3.21
C ALA A 130 -17.13 19.47 -3.39
N ALA A 131 -16.33 20.32 -4.03
CA ALA A 131 -14.89 20.09 -4.18
C ALA A 131 -14.13 20.16 -2.84
N ALA A 132 -14.59 20.97 -1.88
CA ALA A 132 -14.03 21.02 -0.54
C ALA A 132 -14.31 19.73 0.23
N ASP A 133 -15.52 19.18 0.13
CA ASP A 133 -15.91 17.91 0.76
C ASP A 133 -15.10 16.74 0.19
N GLU A 134 -14.96 16.66 -1.13
CA GLU A 134 -14.08 15.67 -1.78
C GLU A 134 -12.64 15.80 -1.28
N LEU A 135 -12.11 17.03 -1.20
CA LEU A 135 -10.75 17.29 -0.73
C LEU A 135 -10.52 16.92 0.73
N LEU A 136 -11.57 16.95 1.57
CA LEU A 136 -11.56 16.48 2.95
C LEU A 136 -11.62 14.94 3.04
N ASN A 137 -12.36 14.29 2.14
CA ASN A 137 -12.48 12.83 2.07
C ASN A 137 -11.20 12.13 1.59
N LEU A 138 -10.31 12.85 0.88
CA LEU A 138 -9.03 12.30 0.43
C LEU A 138 -8.18 11.76 1.60
N PRO A 139 -7.39 10.69 1.38
CA PRO A 139 -6.52 10.14 2.40
C PRO A 139 -5.47 11.16 2.84
N LYS A 140 -5.16 11.17 4.15
CA LYS A 140 -4.22 12.14 4.74
C LYS A 140 -2.80 12.04 4.16
N THR A 141 -2.43 10.92 3.55
CA THR A 141 -1.14 10.70 2.87
C THR A 141 -1.01 11.48 1.57
N ALA A 142 -2.12 11.85 0.92
CA ALA A 142 -2.13 12.61 -0.34
C ALA A 142 -1.68 14.08 -0.16
N HIS A 143 -1.54 14.54 1.08
CA HIS A 143 -1.19 15.93 1.34
C HIS A 143 0.33 16.18 1.18
N PRO A 144 0.77 17.04 0.23
CA PRO A 144 2.19 17.18 -0.10
C PRO A 144 3.04 17.74 1.05
N ARG A 145 2.45 18.52 1.97
CA ARG A 145 3.16 19.06 3.15
C ARG A 145 3.68 17.98 4.10
N ARG A 146 3.17 16.73 4.00
CA ARG A 146 3.62 15.60 4.83
C ARG A 146 4.87 14.91 4.30
N VAL A 147 5.35 15.26 3.10
CA VAL A 147 6.61 14.74 2.59
C VAL A 147 7.75 15.42 3.32
N LEU A 148 8.68 14.63 3.86
CA LEU A 148 9.85 15.15 4.55
C LEU A 148 11.07 14.96 3.66
N ASN A 149 11.80 16.05 3.45
CA ASN A 149 13.14 15.96 2.91
C ASN A 149 14.02 15.24 3.96
N MET A 150 14.52 14.05 3.68
CA MET A 150 15.38 13.27 4.58
C MET A 150 16.69 12.96 3.86
N CYS A 151 17.74 12.65 4.62
CA CYS A 151 18.96 12.12 4.02
C CYS A 151 18.67 10.78 3.34
N MET A 152 19.13 10.61 2.10
CA MET A 152 18.91 9.37 1.33
C MET A 152 19.57 8.15 1.99
N PHE A 153 20.78 8.31 2.54
CA PHE A 153 21.53 7.21 3.14
C PHE A 153 21.17 6.87 4.59
N THR A 154 20.87 7.86 5.44
CA THR A 154 20.71 7.66 6.89
C THR A 154 19.32 7.97 7.41
N ALA A 155 18.40 8.42 6.55
CA ALA A 155 17.07 8.85 6.96
C ALA A 155 17.04 9.98 8.03
N ARG A 156 18.14 10.72 8.26
CA ARG A 156 18.11 11.86 9.19
C ARG A 156 17.30 13.03 8.61
N GLN A 157 16.42 13.61 9.43
CA GLN A 157 15.49 14.67 9.03
C GLN A 157 16.11 16.08 9.05
N ARG A 158 16.99 16.33 10.02
CA ARG A 158 17.64 17.62 10.29
C ARG A 158 19.06 17.62 9.75
N GLY A 159 19.58 18.81 9.42
CA GLY A 159 20.96 18.98 8.97
C GLY A 159 21.24 18.44 7.56
N LYS A 160 20.22 18.30 6.72
CA LYS A 160 20.36 17.92 5.31
C LYS A 160 20.73 19.12 4.45
N ILE A 161 21.62 18.91 3.50
CA ILE A 161 21.98 19.91 2.49
C ILE A 161 21.11 19.61 1.27
N LYS A 162 20.20 20.54 0.92
CA LYS A 162 19.12 20.31 -0.07
C LYS A 162 19.64 19.89 -1.46
N PRO A 163 20.66 20.53 -2.06
CA PRO A 163 21.18 20.13 -3.37
C PRO A 163 21.63 18.67 -3.44
N TYR A 164 22.38 18.21 -2.44
CA TYR A 164 22.93 16.85 -2.41
C TYR A 164 21.95 15.82 -1.83
N ARG A 165 20.88 16.23 -1.15
CA ARG A 165 19.94 15.36 -0.41
C ARG A 165 20.62 14.45 0.64
N ILE A 166 21.73 14.92 1.19
CA ILE A 166 22.58 14.20 2.15
C ILE A 166 22.66 14.98 3.47
N ASN A 167 22.85 14.28 4.59
CA ASN A 167 23.11 14.88 5.91
C ASN A 167 24.50 15.50 5.99
N ARG A 168 24.66 16.61 6.72
CA ARG A 168 25.92 17.36 6.91
C ARG A 168 27.12 16.50 7.30
N HIS A 169 26.93 15.45 8.10
CA HIS A 169 28.03 14.56 8.52
C HIS A 169 28.54 13.69 7.37
N ILE A 170 27.64 13.16 6.55
CA ILE A 170 28.02 12.38 5.36
C ILE A 170 28.57 13.31 4.28
N PHE A 171 27.96 14.48 4.10
CA PHE A 171 28.46 15.49 3.17
C PHE A 171 29.91 15.87 3.51
N ARG A 172 30.19 16.19 4.78
CA ARG A 172 31.56 16.48 5.24
C ARG A 172 32.51 15.31 4.97
N ARG A 173 32.12 14.08 5.30
CA ARG A 173 32.94 12.89 5.02
C ARG A 173 33.22 12.74 3.52
N LEU A 174 32.24 12.95 2.65
CA LEU A 174 32.44 12.86 1.20
C LEU A 174 33.31 14.01 0.66
N ALA A 175 33.12 15.22 1.17
CA ALA A 175 33.90 16.40 0.79
C ALA A 175 35.36 16.29 1.22
N ASP A 176 35.62 15.87 2.47
CA ASP A 176 36.99 15.72 3.01
C ASP A 176 37.79 14.63 2.27
N HIS A 177 37.11 13.64 1.69
CA HIS A 177 37.73 12.61 0.86
C HIS A 177 37.68 12.92 -0.65
N SER A 178 37.36 14.17 -1.03
CA SER A 178 37.28 14.62 -2.42
C SER A 178 36.38 13.75 -3.32
N LYS A 179 35.32 13.17 -2.76
CA LYS A 179 34.33 12.35 -3.50
C LYS A 179 33.21 13.17 -4.13
N LEU A 180 33.21 14.49 -3.91
CA LEU A 180 32.25 15.44 -4.47
C LEU A 180 32.97 16.38 -5.42
N SER A 181 32.48 16.50 -6.64
CA SER A 181 33.04 17.42 -7.63
C SER A 181 32.81 18.88 -7.23
N GLY A 182 33.85 19.71 -7.35
CA GLY A 182 33.76 21.16 -7.13
C GLY A 182 33.57 21.60 -5.68
N VAL A 183 33.55 20.69 -4.71
CA VAL A 183 33.45 21.05 -3.29
C VAL A 183 34.85 21.26 -2.73
N GLN A 184 35.18 22.50 -2.39
CA GLN A 184 36.41 22.88 -1.72
C GLN A 184 36.11 23.55 -0.37
N ARG A 185 37.09 23.55 0.53
CA ARG A 185 36.99 24.34 1.77
C ARG A 185 37.09 25.81 1.40
N ALA A 186 36.20 26.62 1.96
CA ALA A 186 36.26 28.06 1.78
C ALA A 186 37.55 28.59 2.43
N MET A 187 38.31 29.36 1.66
CA MET A 187 39.49 30.10 2.08
C MET A 187 39.23 31.55 1.73
N TRP A 188 39.30 32.42 2.72
CA TRP A 188 39.16 33.87 2.60
C TRP A 188 40.24 34.55 3.43
#